data_AF-A0A5A9N3H1-F1
#
_entry.id   AF-A0A5A9N3H1-F1
#
_cell.length_a   1.000
_cell.length_b   1.000
_cell.length_c   1.000
_cell.angle_alpha   90.00
_cell.angle_beta   90.00
_cell.angle_gamma   90.00
#
_symmetry.space_group_name_H-M   'P 1'
#
loop_
_entity.id
_entity.type
_entity.pdbx_description
1 polymer ?
#
loop_
_entity_poly.entity_id
_entity_poly.type
_entity_poly.pdbx_seq_one_letter_code
_entity_poly.pdbx_strand_id
1 'polypeptide(L)'
;MASDVSRDGSENKRKLEANEDEWVGPLPSEATQTKKKKVLEYERVYLENLPSASMYERSYMHRDVISHIVCSKTDFVITASHDGHVKFWKKEQEGIEFVKHFRSHLGVIECASVSAEGALYCSVGDDQAMKVFDVVNFDMINMLKLGFHPGQCEWIYNPGDAISTVACSEKSTGKIFVYDGRGGNQPLHKFDKMHSSPLSQIRLNPKYRVIVSADKAGMIEYWTGLPSDFKFPRQVEWEYKTDTDLYEFAKGKTYPSSLAFSHDGKKMATIATDRKVRIFRFLTGKLMRVFDESLTMFTELQQMCQQLPDMEFGRRMAVERELEKVDGIRHANIIFDETGHFVLYGTMLGIKVINVETNRCVRILGKQENIRVVHLSLFQGVAKAMQAAPTIEMKASDNPALQSQDPDPTIFCTAFKKNRFYMFTKREPVDTKSAESDRDIFNEKPSKEEVMAATQAEGPKRVSDSAIIHTTMGDVHIKLFPVECPKTVENFCVHSRNGYYNSHIFHRVIKGFMIQTGDPTGTGMGGESIWGGEFEDEFHATLRHDRPYTLSMANAGPGTNGSQFFINVVPTPWLDNKHTVFGRTTKGMEVVQRISNLKVNPKTDKPYEDISIINITVK
;
A
#
# COMPACT_ATOMS: atom_id res chain seq x y z
N MET A 1 23.01 -28.91 -42.52
CA MET A 1 24.11 -29.58 -43.26
C MET A 1 24.76 -28.54 -44.15
N ALA A 2 26.08 -28.37 -44.21
CA ALA A 2 27.19 -28.80 -43.36
C ALA A 2 28.47 -28.25 -44.01
N SER A 3 29.40 -27.73 -43.19
CA SER A 3 30.83 -27.39 -43.44
C SER A 3 31.12 -26.12 -42.66
N ASP A 4 32.21 -25.88 -41.95
CA ASP A 4 33.53 -26.46 -41.72
C ASP A 4 33.98 -25.84 -40.36
N VAL A 5 34.92 -26.38 -39.58
CA VAL A 5 36.35 -25.97 -39.50
C VAL A 5 36.82 -26.66 -38.18
N SER A 6 37.64 -27.73 -38.21
CA SER A 6 39.11 -27.78 -37.98
C SER A 6 39.62 -26.97 -36.76
N ARG A 7 40.64 -27.30 -35.95
CA ARG A 7 41.73 -28.29 -35.97
C ARG A 7 42.50 -28.14 -34.63
N ASP A 8 42.98 -29.26 -34.11
CA ASP A 8 44.21 -29.53 -33.32
C ASP A 8 44.73 -28.64 -32.16
N GLY A 9 45.21 -29.38 -31.14
CA GLY A 9 46.19 -28.98 -30.12
C GLY A 9 45.98 -29.74 -28.79
N SER A 10 46.55 -30.94 -28.58
CA SER A 10 47.83 -31.20 -27.87
C SER A 10 47.91 -30.52 -26.48
N GLU A 11 48.29 -31.12 -25.36
CA GLU A 11 49.10 -32.30 -25.10
C GLU A 11 49.16 -32.56 -23.57
N ASN A 12 49.30 -33.84 -23.22
CA ASN A 12 50.08 -34.42 -22.11
C ASN A 12 49.90 -34.03 -20.63
N LYS A 13 49.39 -35.04 -19.92
CA LYS A 13 49.81 -35.50 -18.59
C LYS A 13 51.32 -35.79 -18.50
N ARG A 14 51.98 -35.32 -17.43
CA ARG A 14 53.08 -35.99 -16.67
C ARG A 14 53.23 -35.26 -15.33
N LYS A 15 52.99 -35.93 -14.20
CA LYS A 15 53.96 -36.44 -13.21
C LYS A 15 54.82 -35.36 -12.54
N LEU A 16 54.80 -35.34 -11.20
CA LEU A 16 55.90 -35.13 -10.23
C LEU A 16 55.21 -35.23 -8.84
N GLU A 17 55.29 -36.34 -8.10
CA GLU A 17 56.42 -36.83 -7.28
C GLU A 17 56.94 -35.84 -6.22
N ALA A 18 57.12 -36.40 -5.03
CA ALA A 18 57.47 -35.81 -3.76
C ALA A 18 58.59 -34.77 -3.79
N ASN A 19 58.40 -33.72 -2.99
CA ASN A 19 59.46 -33.15 -2.16
C ASN A 19 58.85 -32.90 -0.78
N GLU A 20 59.23 -33.75 0.17
CA GLU A 20 59.36 -33.35 1.57
C GLU A 20 60.51 -32.35 1.63
N ASP A 21 60.27 -31.12 2.06
CA ASP A 21 61.20 -30.33 2.87
C ASP A 21 60.50 -29.07 3.44
N GLU A 22 60.52 -29.02 4.77
CA GLU A 22 60.37 -27.87 5.68
C GLU A 22 59.10 -27.00 5.63
N TRP A 23 58.11 -27.40 6.45
CA TRP A 23 57.37 -26.42 7.25
C TRP A 23 57.38 -26.84 8.73
N VAL A 24 58.26 -26.20 9.50
CA VAL A 24 58.31 -26.29 10.97
C VAL A 24 57.39 -25.20 11.54
N GLY A 25 56.18 -25.57 11.97
CA GLY A 25 55.24 -24.66 12.64
C GLY A 25 53.89 -25.33 12.91
N PRO A 26 53.15 -24.95 13.99
CA PRO A 26 52.02 -25.74 14.46
C PRO A 26 50.85 -25.73 13.46
N LEU A 27 50.30 -26.91 13.20
CA LEU A 27 49.10 -27.15 12.38
C LEU A 27 47.95 -26.24 12.82
N PRO A 28 47.28 -25.51 11.90
CA PRO A 28 45.98 -24.92 12.19
C PRO A 28 44.97 -26.05 12.40
N SER A 29 44.47 -26.12 13.63
CA SER A 29 43.33 -26.95 14.04
C SER A 29 42.19 -26.91 13.03
N GLU A 30 41.78 -28.10 12.59
CA GLU A 30 40.47 -28.43 12.01
C GLU A 30 39.81 -27.31 11.20
N ALA A 31 40.21 -27.20 9.92
CA ALA A 31 39.38 -26.60 8.90
C ALA A 31 38.07 -27.41 8.79
N THR A 32 37.08 -26.97 9.56
CA THR A 32 35.69 -27.43 9.52
C THR A 32 35.29 -27.62 8.06
N GLN A 33 34.97 -28.86 7.66
CA GLN A 33 34.50 -29.16 6.31
C GLN A 33 33.36 -28.20 5.98
N THR A 34 33.55 -27.36 4.96
CA THR A 34 32.54 -26.42 4.50
C THR A 34 31.32 -27.22 4.07
N LYS A 35 30.25 -27.21 4.88
CA LYS A 35 28.99 -27.90 4.59
C LYS A 35 28.57 -27.57 3.16
N LYS A 36 28.37 -28.59 2.31
CA LYS A 36 27.86 -28.43 0.95
C LYS A 36 26.64 -27.50 1.01
N LYS A 37 26.69 -26.38 0.28
CA LYS A 37 25.56 -25.43 0.20
C LYS A 37 24.35 -26.21 -0.33
N LYS A 38 23.25 -26.20 0.43
CA LYS A 38 21.99 -26.75 -0.06
C LYS A 38 21.56 -25.90 -1.27
N VAL A 39 21.26 -26.57 -2.37
CA VAL A 39 20.76 -25.95 -3.60
C VAL A 39 19.38 -26.53 -3.85
N LEU A 40 18.42 -25.69 -4.21
CA LEU A 40 17.11 -26.14 -4.66
C LEU A 40 17.20 -26.40 -6.17
N GLU A 41 16.94 -27.63 -6.58
CA GLU A 41 16.88 -27.99 -8.00
C GLU A 41 15.73 -27.23 -8.67
N TYR A 42 15.95 -26.73 -9.90
CA TYR A 42 14.96 -25.95 -10.68
C TYR A 42 14.44 -24.67 -10.00
N GLU A 43 15.19 -24.05 -9.08
CA GLU A 43 14.82 -22.81 -8.38
C GLU A 43 14.29 -21.71 -9.32
N ARG A 44 14.90 -21.58 -10.50
CA ARG A 44 14.49 -20.61 -11.52
C ARG A 44 13.06 -20.80 -12.00
N VAL A 45 12.65 -22.05 -12.26
CA VAL A 45 11.30 -22.38 -12.76
C VAL A 45 10.24 -22.06 -11.69
N TYR A 46 10.54 -22.34 -10.43
CA TYR A 46 9.64 -21.98 -9.33
C TYR A 46 9.52 -20.46 -9.17
N LEU A 47 10.62 -19.74 -9.32
CA LEU A 47 10.65 -18.28 -9.28
C LEU A 47 9.94 -17.62 -10.47
N GLU A 48 9.82 -18.30 -11.61
CA GLU A 48 9.01 -17.85 -12.76
C GLU A 48 7.50 -17.99 -12.50
N ASN A 49 7.09 -18.82 -11.53
CA ASN A 49 5.70 -18.92 -11.06
C ASN A 49 5.39 -17.98 -9.88
N LEU A 50 6.27 -17.01 -9.60
CA LEU A 50 6.06 -15.96 -8.61
C LEU A 50 6.17 -14.59 -9.28
N PRO A 51 5.46 -13.56 -8.77
CA PRO A 51 5.59 -12.21 -9.29
C PRO A 51 7.04 -11.69 -9.15
N SER A 52 7.41 -10.82 -10.07
CA SER A 52 8.76 -10.28 -10.21
C SER A 52 8.81 -8.76 -10.23
N ALA A 53 7.67 -8.08 -10.41
CA ALA A 53 7.63 -6.63 -10.45
C ALA A 53 8.04 -6.01 -9.11
N SER A 54 8.83 -4.94 -9.20
CA SER A 54 9.30 -4.17 -8.05
C SER A 54 8.23 -3.21 -7.51
N MET A 55 7.36 -2.71 -8.39
CA MET A 55 6.20 -1.87 -8.06
C MET A 55 4.89 -2.65 -8.22
N TYR A 56 3.80 -2.10 -7.68
CA TYR A 56 2.47 -2.66 -7.94
C TYR A 56 1.96 -2.24 -9.32
N GLU A 57 1.25 -3.14 -10.00
CA GLU A 57 0.67 -2.87 -11.33
C GLU A 57 -0.55 -1.96 -11.21
N ARG A 58 -1.50 -2.33 -10.33
CA ARG A 58 -2.75 -1.62 -10.10
C ARG A 58 -3.15 -1.66 -8.63
N SER A 59 -3.88 -0.63 -8.18
CA SER A 59 -4.56 -0.62 -6.88
C SER A 59 -6.06 -0.41 -7.05
N TYR A 60 -6.85 -0.98 -6.15
CA TYR A 60 -8.31 -0.92 -6.16
C TYR A 60 -8.83 -0.49 -4.78
N MET A 61 -9.95 0.24 -4.76
CA MET A 61 -10.47 0.93 -3.59
C MET A 61 -11.65 0.23 -2.91
N HIS A 62 -11.69 0.34 -1.59
CA HIS A 62 -12.83 0.16 -0.70
C HIS A 62 -13.21 1.49 -0.04
N ARG A 63 -14.44 1.58 0.47
CA ARG A 63 -14.91 2.72 1.26
C ARG A 63 -14.15 2.90 2.57
N ASP A 64 -13.65 1.81 3.13
CA ASP A 64 -12.91 1.80 4.38
C ASP A 64 -11.70 0.87 4.29
N VAL A 65 -10.84 0.88 5.32
CA VAL A 65 -9.62 0.09 5.42
C VAL A 65 -9.94 -1.39 5.20
N ILE A 66 -9.14 -2.04 4.35
CA ILE A 66 -9.31 -3.45 4.03
C ILE A 66 -8.61 -4.28 5.12
N SER A 67 -9.37 -5.17 5.77
CA SER A 67 -8.88 -6.03 6.86
C SER A 67 -8.31 -7.35 6.33
N HIS A 68 -9.01 -8.00 5.39
CA HIS A 68 -8.64 -9.32 4.87
C HIS A 68 -8.70 -9.38 3.35
N ILE A 69 -7.79 -10.16 2.78
CA ILE A 69 -7.77 -10.51 1.36
C ILE A 69 -7.45 -11.98 1.23
N VAL A 70 -8.28 -12.72 0.49
CA VAL A 70 -8.09 -14.16 0.29
C VAL A 70 -8.37 -14.49 -1.18
N CYS A 71 -7.46 -15.24 -1.78
CA CYS A 71 -7.64 -15.80 -3.10
C CYS A 71 -8.10 -17.25 -2.98
N SER A 72 -9.20 -17.54 -3.66
CA SER A 72 -9.73 -18.87 -3.81
C SER A 72 -8.96 -19.64 -4.89
N LYS A 73 -8.94 -20.97 -4.78
CA LYS A 73 -8.47 -21.86 -5.85
C LYS A 73 -9.35 -21.82 -7.10
N THR A 74 -10.52 -21.20 -7.03
CA THR A 74 -11.47 -21.00 -8.14
C THR A 74 -11.29 -19.66 -8.86
N ASP A 75 -10.08 -19.10 -8.85
CA ASP A 75 -9.71 -17.83 -9.52
C ASP A 75 -10.42 -16.56 -9.00
N PHE A 76 -11.13 -16.65 -7.87
CA PHE A 76 -11.76 -15.49 -7.23
C PHE A 76 -10.86 -14.89 -6.15
N VAL A 77 -10.85 -13.56 -6.08
CA VAL A 77 -10.25 -12.79 -4.99
C VAL A 77 -11.38 -12.20 -4.17
N ILE A 78 -11.31 -12.37 -2.86
CA ILE A 78 -12.31 -11.89 -1.92
C ILE A 78 -11.64 -10.89 -0.99
N THR A 79 -12.20 -9.69 -0.90
CA THR A 79 -11.72 -8.63 -0.03
C THR A 79 -12.77 -8.26 0.99
N ALA A 80 -12.35 -8.06 2.24
CA ALA A 80 -13.20 -7.66 3.35
C ALA A 80 -12.69 -6.37 3.97
N SER A 81 -13.58 -5.42 4.23
CA SER A 81 -13.27 -4.13 4.88
C SER A 81 -13.81 -4.04 6.31
N HIS A 82 -13.25 -3.11 7.08
CA HIS A 82 -13.60 -2.88 8.49
C HIS A 82 -15.05 -2.40 8.68
N ASP A 83 -15.67 -1.83 7.65
CA ASP A 83 -17.08 -1.39 7.63
C ASP A 83 -18.09 -2.53 7.39
N GLY A 84 -17.63 -3.79 7.32
CA GLY A 84 -18.50 -4.95 7.16
C GLY A 84 -18.79 -5.33 5.71
N HIS A 85 -18.16 -4.66 4.74
CA HIS A 85 -18.34 -4.96 3.32
C HIS A 85 -17.38 -6.04 2.82
N VAL A 86 -17.92 -6.95 1.99
CA VAL A 86 -17.19 -8.01 1.30
C VAL A 86 -17.38 -7.85 -0.20
N LYS A 87 -16.29 -7.87 -0.97
CA LYS A 87 -16.31 -7.79 -2.43
C LYS A 87 -15.67 -9.03 -3.04
N PHE A 88 -16.28 -9.48 -4.12
CA PHE A 88 -15.82 -10.58 -4.95
C PHE A 88 -15.26 -9.99 -6.25
N TRP A 89 -14.07 -10.44 -6.59
CA TRP A 89 -13.35 -10.09 -7.80
C TRP A 89 -12.96 -11.37 -8.51
N LYS A 90 -12.97 -11.36 -9.84
CA LYS A 90 -12.52 -12.48 -10.65
C LYS A 90 -11.15 -12.16 -11.23
N LYS A 91 -10.20 -13.07 -11.10
CA LYS A 91 -8.89 -12.96 -11.74
C LYS A 91 -9.04 -13.31 -13.22
N GLU A 92 -8.76 -12.34 -14.07
CA GLU A 92 -8.66 -12.55 -15.51
C GLU A 92 -7.19 -12.76 -15.91
N GLN A 93 -6.91 -12.99 -17.20
CA GLN A 93 -5.52 -13.12 -17.68
C GLN A 93 -4.70 -11.87 -17.35
N GLU A 94 -5.30 -10.69 -17.49
CA GLU A 94 -4.72 -9.40 -17.12
C GLU A 94 -5.66 -8.64 -16.20
N GLY A 95 -5.17 -8.30 -14.99
CA GLY A 95 -5.96 -7.60 -13.98
C GLY A 95 -7.09 -8.43 -13.36
N ILE A 96 -8.04 -7.72 -12.75
CA ILE A 96 -9.20 -8.31 -12.08
C ILE A 96 -10.48 -7.59 -12.49
N GLU A 97 -11.58 -8.34 -12.51
CA GLU A 97 -12.92 -7.82 -12.74
C GLU A 97 -13.71 -7.80 -11.44
N PHE A 98 -14.46 -6.72 -11.20
CA PHE A 98 -15.38 -6.65 -10.08
C PHE A 98 -16.64 -7.48 -10.39
N VAL A 99 -17.00 -8.41 -9.49
CA VAL A 99 -18.14 -9.31 -9.70
C VAL A 99 -19.33 -8.88 -8.86
N LYS A 100 -19.18 -8.85 -7.54
CA LYS A 100 -20.30 -8.64 -6.62
C LYS A 100 -19.86 -8.02 -5.31
N HIS A 101 -20.75 -7.28 -4.70
CA HIS A 101 -20.55 -6.61 -3.42
C HIS A 101 -21.65 -6.98 -2.45
N PHE A 102 -21.25 -7.25 -1.21
CA PHE A 102 -22.14 -7.55 -0.10
C PHE A 102 -21.84 -6.64 1.07
N ARG A 103 -22.87 -6.05 1.67
CA ARG A 103 -22.80 -5.58 3.06
C ARG A 103 -23.03 -6.78 3.96
N SER A 104 -21.95 -7.53 4.20
CA SER A 104 -22.03 -8.78 4.93
C SER A 104 -22.36 -8.49 6.40
N HIS A 105 -21.58 -7.66 7.09
CA HIS A 105 -21.77 -7.38 8.51
C HIS A 105 -22.16 -5.92 8.76
N LEU A 106 -22.79 -5.66 9.90
CA LEU A 106 -23.09 -4.29 10.36
C LEU A 106 -21.90 -3.64 11.08
N GLY A 107 -20.96 -4.45 11.56
CA GLY A 107 -19.73 -4.03 12.22
C GLY A 107 -18.49 -4.66 11.60
N VAL A 108 -17.38 -4.57 12.33
CA VAL A 108 -16.05 -5.02 11.86
C VAL A 108 -16.03 -6.51 11.62
N ILE A 109 -15.45 -6.92 10.49
CA ILE A 109 -15.13 -8.31 10.17
C ILE A 109 -13.84 -8.66 10.90
N GLU A 110 -13.93 -9.58 11.86
CA GLU A 110 -12.81 -10.01 12.71
C GLU A 110 -11.93 -11.05 12.03
N CYS A 111 -12.56 -11.96 11.26
CA CYS A 111 -11.86 -12.99 10.53
C CYS A 111 -12.65 -13.42 9.29
N ALA A 112 -11.91 -13.87 8.28
CA ALA A 112 -12.43 -14.35 7.03
C ALA A 112 -11.58 -15.54 6.54
N SER A 113 -12.23 -16.59 6.05
CA SER A 113 -11.55 -17.79 5.59
C SER A 113 -12.26 -18.41 4.38
N VAL A 114 -11.46 -19.01 3.50
CA VAL A 114 -11.91 -19.77 2.34
C VAL A 114 -11.64 -21.25 2.60
N SER A 115 -12.59 -22.09 2.20
CA SER A 115 -12.46 -23.54 2.29
C SER A 115 -11.28 -24.08 1.48
N ALA A 116 -10.78 -25.27 1.85
CA ALA A 116 -9.63 -25.88 1.19
C ALA A 116 -9.80 -26.06 -0.34
N GLU A 117 -11.03 -26.22 -0.83
CA GLU A 117 -11.35 -26.33 -2.26
C GLU A 117 -11.59 -24.99 -2.96
N GLY A 118 -11.78 -23.91 -2.19
CA GLY A 118 -12.12 -22.60 -2.76
C GLY A 118 -13.62 -22.38 -3.03
N ALA A 119 -14.48 -23.38 -2.78
CA ALA A 119 -15.90 -23.27 -3.11
C ALA A 119 -16.71 -22.44 -2.09
N LEU A 120 -16.35 -22.52 -0.81
CA LEU A 120 -17.03 -21.80 0.28
C LEU A 120 -16.13 -20.75 0.91
N TYR A 121 -16.74 -19.63 1.28
CA TYR A 121 -16.14 -18.54 2.04
C TYR A 121 -16.96 -18.28 3.30
N CYS A 122 -16.31 -18.01 4.42
CA CYS A 122 -16.96 -17.59 5.64
C CYS A 122 -16.37 -16.28 6.16
N SER A 123 -17.23 -15.40 6.66
CA SER A 123 -16.84 -14.21 7.40
C SER A 123 -17.51 -14.19 8.77
N VAL A 124 -16.76 -13.78 9.78
CA VAL A 124 -17.28 -13.53 11.13
C VAL A 124 -17.07 -12.07 11.49
N GLY A 125 -18.06 -11.48 12.16
CA GLY A 125 -18.01 -10.07 12.53
C GLY A 125 -18.56 -9.80 13.91
N ASP A 126 -18.40 -8.56 14.34
CA ASP A 126 -18.81 -8.11 15.68
C ASP A 126 -20.34 -8.12 15.90
N ASP A 127 -21.11 -8.33 14.84
CA ASP A 127 -22.56 -8.55 14.87
C ASP A 127 -22.98 -9.95 15.37
N GLN A 128 -22.04 -10.70 15.98
CA GLN A 128 -22.25 -12.05 16.54
C GLN A 128 -22.78 -13.08 15.53
N ALA A 129 -22.53 -12.84 14.24
CA ALA A 129 -22.95 -13.69 13.16
C ALA A 129 -21.75 -14.23 12.38
N MET A 130 -21.88 -15.47 11.92
CA MET A 130 -21.03 -16.06 10.89
C MET A 130 -21.83 -16.17 9.61
N LYS A 131 -21.35 -15.57 8.53
CA LYS A 131 -22.01 -15.59 7.22
C LYS A 131 -21.21 -16.46 6.28
N VAL A 132 -21.90 -17.37 5.61
CA VAL A 132 -21.31 -18.35 4.69
C VAL A 132 -21.77 -18.02 3.28
N PHE A 133 -20.81 -17.98 2.38
CA PHE A 133 -20.98 -17.64 0.98
C PHE A 133 -20.53 -18.80 0.11
N ASP A 134 -21.26 -19.03 -0.97
CA ASP A 134 -20.79 -19.80 -2.10
C ASP A 134 -20.00 -18.86 -3.02
N VAL A 135 -18.72 -19.17 -3.20
CA VAL A 135 -17.79 -18.35 -3.98
C VAL A 135 -18.07 -18.47 -5.46
N VAL A 136 -18.54 -19.62 -5.93
CA VAL A 136 -18.78 -19.88 -7.36
C VAL A 136 -20.10 -19.28 -7.81
N ASN A 137 -21.14 -19.40 -6.98
CA ASN A 137 -22.46 -18.85 -7.26
C ASN A 137 -22.62 -17.38 -6.80
N PHE A 138 -21.64 -16.85 -6.07
CA PHE A 138 -21.65 -15.50 -5.51
C PHE A 138 -22.84 -15.22 -4.61
N ASP A 139 -23.30 -16.18 -3.83
CA ASP A 139 -24.49 -16.03 -2.99
C ASP A 139 -24.20 -16.35 -1.54
N MET A 140 -24.86 -15.60 -0.64
CA MET A 140 -24.86 -15.91 0.79
C MET A 140 -25.80 -17.08 1.03
N ILE A 141 -25.23 -18.25 1.33
CA ILE A 141 -25.99 -19.49 1.49
C ILE A 141 -26.52 -19.68 2.91
N ASN A 142 -25.82 -19.13 3.91
CA ASN A 142 -26.20 -19.32 5.30
C ASN A 142 -25.77 -18.16 6.19
N MET A 143 -26.52 -17.95 7.28
CA MET A 143 -26.23 -16.99 8.32
C MET A 143 -26.44 -17.65 9.69
N LEU A 144 -25.33 -17.95 10.35
CA LEU A 144 -25.32 -18.58 11.66
C LEU A 144 -25.24 -17.51 12.75
N LYS A 145 -26.23 -17.51 13.64
CA LYS A 145 -26.24 -16.63 14.83
C LYS A 145 -25.51 -17.34 15.96
N LEU A 146 -24.36 -16.82 16.36
CA LEU A 146 -23.45 -17.48 17.31
C LEU A 146 -23.84 -17.21 18.77
N GLY A 147 -24.39 -16.03 19.07
CA GLY A 147 -24.76 -15.62 20.43
C GLY A 147 -23.57 -15.21 21.31
N PHE A 148 -22.38 -15.06 20.72
CA PHE A 148 -21.17 -14.52 21.32
C PHE A 148 -20.39 -13.72 20.29
N HIS A 149 -19.43 -12.90 20.72
CA HIS A 149 -18.56 -12.16 19.81
C HIS A 149 -17.46 -13.08 19.24
N PRO A 150 -17.46 -13.36 17.93
CA PRO A 150 -16.49 -14.25 17.32
C PRO A 150 -15.10 -13.61 17.21
N GLY A 151 -14.06 -14.44 17.32
CA GLY A 151 -12.67 -14.08 17.09
C GLY A 151 -12.17 -14.62 15.75
N GLN A 152 -11.57 -15.81 15.76
CA GLN A 152 -11.05 -16.49 14.57
C GLN A 152 -12.07 -17.49 13.99
N CYS A 153 -12.13 -17.59 12.67
CA CYS A 153 -12.90 -18.61 11.96
C CYS A 153 -12.03 -19.34 10.90
N GLU A 154 -12.22 -20.65 10.76
CA GLU A 154 -11.53 -21.46 9.76
C GLU A 154 -12.37 -22.67 9.35
N TRP A 155 -12.34 -23.01 8.07
CA TRP A 155 -12.89 -24.26 7.57
C TRP A 155 -12.03 -25.45 7.99
N ILE A 156 -12.62 -26.40 8.69
CA ILE A 156 -11.91 -27.55 9.28
C ILE A 156 -12.29 -28.89 8.63
N TYR A 157 -12.92 -28.83 7.45
CA TYR A 157 -13.28 -30.01 6.66
C TYR A 157 -12.36 -30.18 5.46
N ASN A 158 -12.26 -31.42 4.99
CA ASN A 158 -11.52 -31.78 3.79
C ASN A 158 -12.46 -32.08 2.62
N PRO A 159 -11.94 -32.06 1.38
CA PRO A 159 -12.71 -32.42 0.20
C PRO A 159 -13.19 -33.87 0.33
N GLY A 160 -14.48 -34.11 0.06
CA GLY A 160 -15.11 -35.42 0.22
C GLY A 160 -15.70 -35.71 1.61
N ASP A 161 -15.52 -34.82 2.59
CA ASP A 161 -16.26 -34.93 3.85
C ASP A 161 -17.74 -34.59 3.64
N ALA A 162 -18.63 -35.34 4.31
CA ALA A 162 -20.07 -35.19 4.15
C ALA A 162 -20.61 -33.85 4.67
N ILE A 163 -19.92 -33.26 5.65
CA ILE A 163 -20.35 -32.03 6.33
C ILE A 163 -19.24 -30.98 6.16
N SER A 164 -19.63 -29.78 5.73
CA SER A 164 -18.73 -28.63 5.63
C SER A 164 -18.54 -27.99 6.99
N THR A 165 -17.73 -28.61 7.85
CA THR A 165 -17.51 -28.13 9.22
C THR A 165 -16.63 -26.88 9.27
N VAL A 166 -17.03 -25.90 10.06
CA VAL A 166 -16.31 -24.64 10.31
C VAL A 166 -16.11 -24.44 11.81
N ALA A 167 -14.88 -24.10 12.20
CA ALA A 167 -14.53 -23.76 13.57
C ALA A 167 -14.59 -22.25 13.76
N CYS A 168 -15.19 -21.81 14.85
CA CYS A 168 -15.24 -20.41 15.27
C CYS A 168 -14.85 -20.30 16.74
N SER A 169 -13.96 -19.38 17.06
CA SER A 169 -13.57 -19.08 18.44
C SER A 169 -14.31 -17.87 18.99
N GLU A 170 -14.46 -17.81 20.31
CA GLU A 170 -14.93 -16.62 21.00
C GLU A 170 -13.78 -15.61 21.16
N LYS A 171 -14.03 -14.31 20.95
CA LYS A 171 -13.00 -13.26 20.93
C LYS A 171 -12.33 -13.03 22.29
N SER A 172 -13.08 -13.17 23.37
CA SER A 172 -12.64 -12.87 24.74
C SER A 172 -12.16 -14.10 25.52
N THR A 173 -12.43 -15.31 25.04
CA THR A 173 -12.11 -16.56 25.75
C THR A 173 -11.36 -17.54 24.84
N GLY A 174 -10.84 -18.63 25.42
CA GLY A 174 -10.20 -19.71 24.66
C GLY A 174 -11.16 -20.75 24.08
N LYS A 175 -12.47 -20.46 24.05
CA LYS A 175 -13.48 -21.44 23.61
C LYS A 175 -13.55 -21.54 22.09
N ILE A 176 -13.70 -22.76 21.61
CA ILE A 176 -13.86 -23.07 20.18
C ILE A 176 -15.18 -23.80 19.98
N PHE A 177 -15.97 -23.34 19.03
CA PHE A 177 -17.25 -23.92 18.63
C PHE A 177 -17.13 -24.43 17.20
N VAL A 178 -17.60 -25.64 16.95
CA VAL A 178 -17.61 -26.25 15.62
C VAL A 178 -19.04 -26.26 15.12
N TYR A 179 -19.28 -25.70 13.94
CA TYR A 179 -20.59 -25.65 13.29
C TYR A 179 -20.55 -26.40 11.95
N ASP A 180 -21.73 -26.77 11.47
CA ASP A 180 -21.93 -27.08 10.05
C ASP A 180 -22.19 -25.78 9.29
N GLY A 181 -21.33 -25.43 8.33
CA GLY A 181 -21.46 -24.20 7.56
C GLY A 181 -22.74 -24.13 6.73
N ARG A 182 -23.35 -25.27 6.36
CA ARG A 182 -24.64 -25.34 5.65
C ARG A 182 -25.81 -25.72 6.55
N GLY A 183 -25.53 -26.00 7.82
CA GLY A 183 -26.50 -26.47 8.80
C GLY A 183 -27.16 -25.35 9.60
N GLY A 184 -27.71 -25.72 10.76
CA GLY A 184 -28.38 -24.79 11.67
C GLY A 184 -27.44 -24.10 12.67
N ASN A 185 -28.02 -23.25 13.52
CA ASN A 185 -27.31 -22.44 14.52
C ASN A 185 -26.72 -23.23 15.70
N GLN A 186 -26.95 -24.54 15.78
CA GLN A 186 -26.45 -25.35 16.89
C GLN A 186 -25.02 -25.83 16.60
N PRO A 187 -24.07 -25.67 17.54
CA PRO A 187 -22.73 -26.20 17.37
C PRO A 187 -22.75 -27.74 17.44
N LEU A 188 -22.00 -28.38 16.55
CA LEU A 188 -21.74 -29.83 16.55
C LEU A 188 -20.84 -30.24 17.71
N HIS A 189 -19.87 -29.40 18.04
CA HIS A 189 -18.92 -29.64 19.13
C HIS A 189 -18.45 -28.34 19.76
N LYS A 190 -18.05 -28.41 21.04
CA LYS A 190 -17.58 -27.26 21.81
C LYS A 190 -16.38 -27.64 22.67
N PHE A 191 -15.29 -26.90 22.50
CA PHE A 191 -14.10 -27.00 23.33
C PHE A 191 -14.11 -25.90 24.38
N ASP A 192 -14.36 -26.26 25.64
CA ASP A 192 -14.42 -25.31 26.75
C ASP A 192 -13.08 -25.03 27.44
N LYS A 193 -12.14 -25.99 27.38
CA LYS A 193 -10.90 -25.96 28.19
C LYS A 193 -9.62 -26.19 27.39
N MET A 194 -9.69 -26.18 26.06
CA MET A 194 -8.50 -26.44 25.22
C MET A 194 -7.45 -25.32 25.38
N HIS A 195 -7.91 -24.06 25.39
CA HIS A 195 -7.06 -22.89 25.57
C HIS A 195 -7.51 -22.10 26.80
N SER A 196 -6.56 -21.58 27.57
CA SER A 196 -6.84 -20.69 28.72
C SER A 196 -6.92 -19.22 28.32
N SER A 197 -6.35 -18.84 27.18
CA SER A 197 -6.32 -17.48 26.65
C SER A 197 -7.07 -17.38 25.32
N PRO A 198 -7.45 -16.17 24.87
CA PRO A 198 -8.11 -15.97 23.59
C PRO A 198 -7.28 -16.52 22.44
N LEU A 199 -7.95 -17.08 21.43
CA LEU A 199 -7.26 -17.61 20.27
C LEU A 199 -6.67 -16.50 19.40
N SER A 200 -5.45 -16.72 18.91
CA SER A 200 -4.84 -15.90 17.88
C SER A 200 -5.09 -16.47 16.49
N GLN A 201 -5.05 -17.80 16.32
CA GLN A 201 -5.20 -18.46 15.02
C GLN A 201 -5.83 -19.86 15.13
N ILE A 202 -6.54 -20.28 14.08
CA ILE A 202 -6.99 -21.65 13.83
C ILE A 202 -6.73 -21.95 12.36
N ARG A 203 -6.04 -23.04 12.04
CA ARG A 203 -5.72 -23.43 10.66
C ARG A 203 -5.79 -24.93 10.45
N LEU A 204 -6.37 -25.34 9.33
CA LEU A 204 -6.41 -26.74 8.89
C LEU A 204 -5.18 -27.07 8.04
N ASN A 205 -4.53 -28.19 8.36
CA ASN A 205 -3.57 -28.84 7.48
C ASN A 205 -4.32 -29.90 6.63
N PRO A 206 -4.63 -29.61 5.35
CA PRO A 206 -5.48 -30.48 4.55
C PRO A 206 -4.82 -31.82 4.22
N LYS A 207 -3.48 -31.91 4.21
CA LYS A 207 -2.78 -33.16 3.87
C LYS A 207 -2.85 -34.19 5.00
N TYR A 208 -2.70 -33.75 6.25
CA TYR A 208 -2.75 -34.63 7.41
C TYR A 208 -4.10 -34.67 8.12
N ARG A 209 -5.06 -33.82 7.73
CA ARG A 209 -6.38 -33.67 8.38
C ARG A 209 -6.27 -33.28 9.86
N VAL A 210 -5.29 -32.44 10.16
CA VAL A 210 -4.99 -31.95 11.51
C VAL A 210 -5.21 -30.45 11.55
N ILE A 211 -5.85 -29.99 12.60
CA ILE A 211 -6.12 -28.59 12.87
C ILE A 211 -5.16 -28.14 13.95
N VAL A 212 -4.55 -26.98 13.73
CA VAL A 212 -3.69 -26.33 14.70
C VAL A 212 -4.38 -25.06 15.18
N SER A 213 -4.53 -24.93 16.48
CA SER A 213 -5.00 -23.70 17.13
C SER A 213 -3.92 -23.13 18.01
N ALA A 214 -3.83 -21.79 18.03
CA ALA A 214 -2.88 -21.07 18.86
C ALA A 214 -3.58 -19.99 19.68
N ASP A 215 -3.13 -19.80 20.92
CA ASP A 215 -3.63 -18.76 21.82
C ASP A 215 -2.67 -17.59 21.98
N LYS A 216 -3.19 -16.51 22.58
CA LYS A 216 -2.40 -15.31 22.93
C LYS A 216 -1.39 -15.53 24.07
N ALA A 217 -1.43 -16.66 24.77
CA ALA A 217 -0.40 -17.03 25.74
C ALA A 217 0.81 -17.73 25.07
N GLY A 218 0.72 -17.99 23.76
CA GLY A 218 1.78 -18.67 23.00
C GLY A 218 1.69 -20.20 23.07
N MET A 219 0.54 -20.75 23.43
CA MET A 219 0.27 -22.18 23.43
C MET A 219 -0.27 -22.60 22.07
N ILE A 220 0.26 -23.72 21.56
CA ILE A 220 -0.18 -24.33 20.29
C ILE A 220 -0.75 -25.71 20.60
N GLU A 221 -1.95 -25.98 20.09
CA GLU A 221 -2.71 -27.22 20.27
C GLU A 221 -2.99 -27.87 18.92
N TYR A 222 -2.92 -29.20 18.89
CA TYR A 222 -3.16 -30.04 17.70
C TYR A 222 -4.37 -30.92 17.96
N TRP A 223 -5.32 -30.92 17.04
CA TRP A 223 -6.56 -31.68 17.17
C TRP A 223 -7.12 -32.02 15.78
N THR A 224 -8.01 -33.01 15.69
CA THR A 224 -8.59 -33.46 14.42
C THR A 224 -10.03 -32.99 14.21
N GLY A 225 -10.53 -33.06 12.99
CA GLY A 225 -11.94 -32.76 12.69
C GLY A 225 -12.92 -33.90 13.04
N LEU A 226 -14.15 -33.75 12.55
CA LEU A 226 -15.27 -34.66 12.81
C LEU A 226 -14.99 -36.14 12.47
N PRO A 227 -14.32 -36.51 11.36
CA PRO A 227 -14.07 -37.92 11.04
C PRO A 227 -13.20 -38.66 12.07
N SER A 228 -12.49 -37.92 12.93
CA SER A 228 -11.61 -38.47 13.97
C SER A 228 -12.02 -38.00 15.37
N ASP A 229 -13.28 -37.57 15.53
CA ASP A 229 -13.92 -37.33 16.82
C ASP A 229 -13.15 -36.33 17.71
N PHE A 230 -12.55 -35.30 17.09
CA PHE A 230 -11.94 -34.17 17.81
C PHE A 230 -10.77 -34.52 18.75
N LYS A 231 -10.09 -35.64 18.50
CA LYS A 231 -8.97 -36.13 19.33
C LYS A 231 -7.62 -35.59 18.88
N PHE A 232 -6.60 -35.86 19.69
CA PHE A 232 -5.21 -35.63 19.31
C PHE A 232 -4.85 -36.49 18.09
N PRO A 233 -4.17 -35.92 17.07
CA PRO A 233 -3.85 -36.63 15.84
C PRO A 233 -2.82 -37.75 16.06
N ARG A 234 -3.05 -38.92 15.43
CA ARG A 234 -2.13 -40.07 15.48
C ARG A 234 -0.99 -40.00 14.46
N GLN A 235 -1.11 -39.10 13.49
CA GLN A 235 -0.15 -38.94 12.39
C GLN A 235 1.10 -38.17 12.80
N VAL A 236 1.09 -37.57 13.99
CA VAL A 236 2.17 -36.74 14.52
C VAL A 236 3.20 -37.64 15.21
N GLU A 237 4.49 -37.31 15.08
CA GLU A 237 5.63 -38.15 15.53
C GLU A 237 6.01 -37.93 17.00
N TRP A 238 5.20 -37.19 17.76
CA TRP A 238 5.43 -36.89 19.18
C TRP A 238 4.17 -37.10 19.99
N GLU A 239 4.35 -37.55 21.23
CA GLU A 239 3.27 -37.76 22.19
C GLU A 239 3.24 -36.66 23.26
N TYR A 240 4.42 -36.20 23.70
CA TYR A 240 4.54 -35.14 24.70
C TYR A 240 5.04 -33.84 24.06
N LYS A 241 4.41 -32.73 24.42
CA LYS A 241 4.80 -31.40 23.93
C LYS A 241 6.21 -30.99 24.35
N THR A 242 6.75 -31.58 25.42
CA THR A 242 8.12 -31.35 25.89
C THR A 242 9.17 -31.79 24.87
N ASP A 243 8.81 -32.70 23.96
CA ASP A 243 9.71 -33.20 22.92
C ASP A 243 9.74 -32.28 21.68
N THR A 244 8.95 -31.21 21.73
CA THR A 244 8.75 -30.24 20.65
C THR A 244 9.28 -28.86 21.04
N ASP A 245 9.48 -28.00 20.05
CA ASP A 245 9.86 -26.59 20.27
C ASP A 245 8.64 -25.66 20.26
N LEU A 246 7.42 -26.20 20.34
CA LEU A 246 6.18 -25.42 20.28
C LEU A 246 6.01 -24.45 21.46
N TYR A 247 6.68 -24.71 22.58
CA TYR A 247 6.72 -23.83 23.76
C TYR A 247 7.60 -22.59 23.58
N GLU A 248 8.30 -22.44 22.46
CA GLU A 248 9.16 -21.28 22.22
C GLU A 248 8.37 -19.96 22.32
N PHE A 249 7.13 -19.94 21.85
CA PHE A 249 6.25 -18.78 21.90
C PHE A 249 5.93 -18.37 23.35
N ALA A 250 5.45 -19.32 24.16
CA ALA A 250 5.18 -19.10 25.58
C ALA A 250 6.44 -18.68 26.35
N LYS A 251 7.60 -19.30 26.07
CA LYS A 251 8.90 -18.93 26.66
C LYS A 251 9.29 -17.49 26.30
N GLY A 252 9.05 -17.08 25.05
CA GLY A 252 9.30 -15.73 24.55
C GLY A 252 8.22 -14.71 24.91
N LYS A 253 7.17 -15.09 25.65
CA LYS A 253 5.99 -14.25 25.93
C LYS A 253 5.40 -13.62 24.66
N THR A 254 5.39 -14.39 23.58
CA THR A 254 4.91 -13.99 22.27
C THR A 254 3.90 -15.03 21.78
N TYR A 255 3.08 -14.67 20.80
CA TYR A 255 2.13 -15.57 20.18
C TYR A 255 2.16 -15.42 18.66
N PRO A 256 1.82 -16.48 17.91
CA PRO A 256 1.73 -16.42 16.45
C PRO A 256 0.54 -15.54 16.05
N SER A 257 0.80 -14.48 15.27
CA SER A 257 -0.25 -13.65 14.67
C SER A 257 -0.84 -14.34 13.44
N SER A 258 -0.07 -15.15 12.72
CA SER A 258 -0.54 -15.94 11.58
C SER A 258 0.22 -17.26 11.46
N LEU A 259 -0.46 -18.24 10.87
CA LEU A 259 0.04 -19.59 10.63
C LEU A 259 -0.31 -20.00 9.20
N ALA A 260 0.65 -20.64 8.52
CA ALA A 260 0.42 -21.27 7.22
C ALA A 260 1.15 -22.60 7.13
N PHE A 261 0.58 -23.52 6.37
CA PHE A 261 1.18 -24.82 6.05
C PHE A 261 1.75 -24.80 4.64
N SER A 262 2.85 -25.51 4.43
CA SER A 262 3.33 -25.82 3.09
C SER A 262 2.33 -26.70 2.35
N HIS A 263 2.38 -26.70 1.01
CA HIS A 263 1.46 -27.50 0.21
C HIS A 263 1.53 -29.01 0.51
N ASP A 264 2.71 -29.53 0.87
CA ASP A 264 2.92 -30.91 1.32
C ASP A 264 2.48 -31.17 2.78
N GLY A 265 2.11 -30.12 3.51
CA GLY A 265 1.71 -30.15 4.92
C GLY A 265 2.85 -30.43 5.91
N LYS A 266 4.10 -30.61 5.46
CA LYS A 266 5.23 -31.04 6.32
C LYS A 266 5.89 -29.87 7.05
N LYS A 267 5.73 -28.65 6.56
CA LYS A 267 6.28 -27.44 7.16
C LYS A 267 5.14 -26.55 7.64
N MET A 268 5.35 -25.94 8.80
CA MET A 268 4.44 -24.97 9.38
C MET A 268 5.21 -23.67 9.58
N ALA A 269 4.83 -22.61 8.87
CA ALA A 269 5.40 -21.29 9.03
C ALA A 269 4.48 -20.44 9.90
N THR A 270 5.10 -19.63 10.75
CA THR A 270 4.42 -18.74 11.67
C THR A 270 5.12 -17.40 11.66
N ILE A 271 4.34 -16.34 11.77
CA ILE A 271 4.83 -15.00 12.10
C ILE A 271 4.22 -14.63 13.44
N ALA A 272 5.03 -14.08 14.33
CA ALA A 272 4.65 -13.77 15.70
C ALA A 272 4.77 -12.28 16.02
N THR A 273 4.22 -11.89 17.16
CA THR A 273 4.23 -10.48 17.61
C THR A 273 5.63 -9.92 17.85
N ASP A 274 6.61 -10.78 18.08
CA ASP A 274 8.03 -10.41 18.18
C ASP A 274 8.70 -10.13 16.83
N ARG A 275 7.92 -10.13 15.73
CA ARG A 275 8.38 -9.93 14.35
C ARG A 275 9.37 -11.01 13.90
N LYS A 276 9.36 -12.19 14.51
CA LYS A 276 10.17 -13.32 14.04
C LYS A 276 9.30 -14.30 13.27
N VAL A 277 9.83 -14.74 12.14
CA VAL A 277 9.23 -15.80 11.34
C VAL A 277 9.87 -17.12 11.73
N ARG A 278 9.07 -18.07 12.17
CA ARG A 278 9.53 -19.40 12.60
C ARG A 278 8.92 -20.46 11.71
N ILE A 279 9.76 -21.37 11.23
CA ILE A 279 9.33 -22.53 10.46
C ILE A 279 9.60 -23.78 11.27
N PHE A 280 8.55 -24.55 11.51
CA PHE A 280 8.58 -25.82 12.21
C PHE A 280 8.41 -26.98 11.24
N ARG A 281 8.98 -28.13 11.58
CA ARG A 281 8.60 -29.40 10.97
C ARG A 281 7.32 -29.87 11.63
N PHE A 282 6.24 -29.94 10.85
CA PHE A 282 4.89 -30.19 11.34
C PHE A 282 4.77 -31.49 12.14
N LEU A 283 5.32 -32.60 11.60
CA LEU A 283 5.22 -33.93 12.22
C LEU A 283 5.97 -34.04 13.54
N THR A 284 7.15 -33.43 13.64
CA THR A 284 7.99 -33.50 14.86
C THR A 284 7.74 -32.36 15.85
N GLY A 285 7.05 -31.29 15.43
CA GLY A 285 6.92 -30.06 16.24
C GLY A 285 8.24 -29.32 16.51
N LYS A 286 9.34 -29.72 15.87
CA LYS A 286 10.67 -29.13 16.08
C LYS A 286 10.90 -27.90 15.19
N LEU A 287 11.60 -26.93 15.75
CA LEU A 287 11.98 -25.71 15.06
C LEU A 287 13.03 -26.01 14.00
N MET A 288 12.79 -25.54 12.77
CA MET A 288 13.67 -25.76 11.64
C MET A 288 14.49 -24.51 11.30
N ARG A 289 13.83 -23.35 11.29
CA ARG A 289 14.41 -22.05 10.92
C ARG A 289 13.74 -20.91 11.67
N VAL A 290 14.51 -19.85 11.93
CA VAL A 290 14.04 -18.57 12.46
C VAL A 290 14.61 -17.45 11.60
N PHE A 291 13.75 -16.54 11.16
CA PHE A 291 14.13 -15.29 10.50
C PHE A 291 13.75 -14.14 11.42
N ASP A 292 14.73 -13.30 11.74
CA ASP A 292 14.54 -12.15 12.60
C ASP A 292 14.22 -10.91 11.75
N GLU A 293 13.01 -10.39 11.88
CA GLU A 293 12.54 -9.16 11.22
C GLU A 293 12.24 -8.07 12.26
N SER A 294 12.94 -8.11 13.39
CA SER A 294 12.88 -7.08 14.43
C SER A 294 13.41 -5.73 13.93
N LEU A 295 12.93 -4.66 14.56
CA LEU A 295 13.33 -3.29 14.23
C LEU A 295 14.82 -3.02 14.54
N THR A 296 15.37 -3.72 15.53
CA THR A 296 16.81 -3.71 15.86
C THR A 296 17.62 -4.26 14.70
N MET A 297 17.22 -5.41 14.15
CA MET A 297 17.87 -6.02 12.98
C MET A 297 17.83 -5.09 11.76
N PHE A 298 16.71 -4.41 11.51
CA PHE A 298 16.63 -3.43 10.42
C PHE A 298 17.55 -2.21 10.62
N THR A 299 17.70 -1.77 11.87
CA THR A 299 18.59 -0.65 12.21
C THR A 299 20.06 -1.03 12.01
N GLU A 300 20.45 -2.22 12.49
CA GLU A 300 21.79 -2.78 12.27
C GLU A 300 22.07 -2.98 10.77
N LEU A 301 21.11 -3.55 10.03
CA LEU A 301 21.24 -3.74 8.59
C LEU A 301 21.43 -2.41 7.85
N GLN A 302 20.67 -1.37 8.22
CA GLN A 302 20.79 -0.03 7.64
C GLN A 302 22.15 0.61 7.93
N GLN A 303 22.73 0.39 9.12
CA GLN A 303 24.07 0.87 9.48
C GLN A 303 25.18 0.13 8.72
N MET A 304 25.04 -1.18 8.53
CA MET A 304 26.02 -1.98 7.79
C MET A 304 25.97 -1.73 6.28
N CYS A 305 24.76 -1.64 5.73
CA CYS A 305 24.54 -1.44 4.30
C CYS A 305 23.23 -0.67 4.09
N GLN A 306 23.35 0.59 3.71
CA GLN A 306 22.21 1.48 3.50
C GLN A 306 21.20 0.86 2.52
N GLN A 307 20.03 0.43 3.04
CA GLN A 307 19.01 -0.24 2.25
C GLN A 307 18.06 0.75 1.57
N LEU A 308 17.82 1.88 2.24
CA LEU A 308 16.93 2.97 1.84
C LEU A 308 17.57 4.31 2.20
N PRO A 309 17.21 5.42 1.54
CA PRO A 309 17.60 6.75 2.00
C PRO A 309 17.11 7.01 3.43
N ASP A 310 17.91 7.71 4.24
CA ASP A 310 17.66 7.83 5.69
C ASP A 310 16.32 8.48 6.03
N MET A 311 15.89 9.45 5.23
CA MET A 311 14.58 10.09 5.39
C MET A 311 13.43 9.08 5.20
N GLU A 312 13.52 8.22 4.20
CA GLU A 312 12.51 7.20 3.92
C GLU A 312 12.55 6.08 4.96
N PHE A 313 13.74 5.64 5.35
CA PHE A 313 13.92 4.68 6.44
C PHE A 313 13.28 5.19 7.75
N GLY A 314 13.53 6.45 8.11
CA GLY A 314 12.94 7.09 9.29
C GLY A 314 11.41 7.15 9.24
N ARG A 315 10.82 7.46 8.08
CA ARG A 315 9.36 7.41 7.87
C ARG A 315 8.80 6.01 8.08
N ARG A 316 9.40 4.99 7.45
CA ARG A 316 8.95 3.60 7.59
C ARG A 316 9.09 3.07 9.03
N MET A 317 10.16 3.47 9.73
CA MET A 317 10.34 3.16 11.16
C MET A 317 9.24 3.79 12.02
N ALA A 318 8.80 5.01 11.71
CA ALA A 318 7.68 5.64 12.40
C ALA A 318 6.37 4.87 12.18
N VAL A 319 6.10 4.44 10.94
CA VAL A 319 4.93 3.60 10.62
C VAL A 319 4.97 2.28 11.39
N GLU A 320 6.13 1.63 11.52
CA GLU A 320 6.26 0.39 12.29
C GLU A 320 5.98 0.58 13.78
N ARG A 321 6.36 1.73 14.35
CA ARG A 321 6.03 2.09 15.75
C ARG A 321 4.55 2.38 15.92
N GLU A 322 3.89 2.98 14.94
CA GLU A 322 2.43 3.14 14.95
C GLU A 322 1.70 1.80 14.84
N LEU A 323 2.16 0.91 13.95
CA LEU A 323 1.61 -0.42 13.76
C LEU A 323 1.61 -1.21 15.07
N GLU A 324 2.68 -1.08 15.86
CA GLU A 324 2.83 -1.73 17.17
C GLU A 324 1.89 -1.13 18.22
N LYS A 325 1.74 0.20 18.27
CA LYS A 325 0.83 0.87 19.21
C LYS A 325 -0.64 0.47 19.03
N VAL A 326 -1.05 0.17 17.80
CA VAL A 326 -2.45 -0.18 17.47
C VAL A 326 -2.68 -1.70 17.41
N ASP A 327 -1.68 -2.51 17.80
CA ASP A 327 -1.72 -3.98 17.66
C ASP A 327 -2.03 -4.42 16.21
N GLY A 328 -1.62 -3.62 15.22
CA GLY A 328 -1.90 -3.89 13.81
C GLY A 328 -1.13 -5.10 13.26
N ILE A 329 -0.10 -5.55 13.97
CA ILE A 329 0.66 -6.76 13.62
C ILE A 329 -0.20 -8.03 13.64
N ARG A 330 -1.33 -8.02 14.36
CA ARG A 330 -2.29 -9.13 14.40
C ARG A 330 -2.87 -9.47 13.02
N HIS A 331 -2.92 -8.49 12.11
CA HIS A 331 -3.42 -8.68 10.74
C HIS A 331 -2.32 -9.17 9.78
N ALA A 332 -1.05 -9.16 10.23
CA ALA A 332 0.08 -9.60 9.43
C ALA A 332 0.00 -11.10 9.22
N ASN A 333 0.07 -11.53 7.96
CA ASN A 333 0.04 -12.94 7.62
C ASN A 333 1.31 -13.44 6.94
N ILE A 334 1.40 -14.76 6.86
CA ILE A 334 2.47 -15.49 6.20
C ILE A 334 1.83 -16.51 5.29
N ILE A 335 2.40 -16.70 4.10
CA ILE A 335 1.90 -17.65 3.11
C ILE A 335 3.05 -18.47 2.52
N PHE A 336 2.73 -19.68 2.11
CA PHE A 336 3.61 -20.49 1.27
C PHE A 336 3.21 -20.32 -0.19
N ASP A 337 4.18 -20.54 -1.07
CA ASP A 337 3.89 -20.81 -2.47
C ASP A 337 3.33 -22.24 -2.65
N GLU A 338 2.74 -22.51 -3.81
CA GLU A 338 2.15 -23.81 -4.15
C GLU A 338 3.18 -24.95 -4.14
N THR A 339 4.47 -24.66 -4.32
CA THR A 339 5.53 -25.67 -4.25
C THR A 339 5.93 -26.00 -2.81
N GLY A 340 5.72 -25.08 -1.86
CA GLY A 340 6.11 -25.23 -0.46
C GLY A 340 7.60 -24.97 -0.18
N HIS A 341 8.33 -24.39 -1.13
CA HIS A 341 9.75 -24.03 -0.99
C HIS A 341 9.97 -22.56 -0.63
N PHE A 342 9.02 -21.69 -0.96
CA PHE A 342 9.09 -20.27 -0.72
C PHE A 342 8.06 -19.83 0.31
N VAL A 343 8.48 -18.91 1.16
CA VAL A 343 7.64 -18.27 2.16
C VAL A 343 7.61 -16.78 1.87
N LEU A 344 6.40 -16.21 1.90
CA LEU A 344 6.15 -14.81 1.62
C LEU A 344 5.46 -14.15 2.82
N TYR A 345 5.96 -12.99 3.21
CA TYR A 345 5.38 -12.16 4.27
C TYR A 345 5.75 -10.67 4.08
N GLY A 346 4.89 -9.79 4.61
CA GLY A 346 5.08 -8.34 4.54
C GLY A 346 6.02 -7.82 5.64
N THR A 347 7.02 -7.03 5.25
CA THR A 347 7.99 -6.39 6.16
C THR A 347 8.03 -4.87 5.96
N MET A 348 8.84 -4.19 6.76
CA MET A 348 9.15 -2.76 6.60
C MET A 348 9.72 -2.42 5.22
N LEU A 349 10.50 -3.32 4.62
CA LEU A 349 11.10 -3.11 3.30
C LEU A 349 10.15 -3.48 2.15
N GLY A 350 8.99 -4.06 2.41
CA GLY A 350 8.10 -4.63 1.40
C GLY A 350 7.88 -6.13 1.60
N ILE A 351 7.45 -6.82 0.55
CA ILE A 351 7.12 -8.25 0.60
C ILE A 351 8.40 -9.05 0.36
N LYS A 352 8.85 -9.80 1.37
CA LYS A 352 10.03 -10.67 1.24
C LYS A 352 9.61 -12.03 0.72
N VAL A 353 10.35 -12.54 -0.26
CA VAL A 353 10.26 -13.92 -0.75
C VAL A 353 11.50 -14.66 -0.29
N ILE A 354 11.32 -15.62 0.61
CA ILE A 354 12.41 -16.37 1.22
C ILE A 354 12.37 -17.82 0.76
N ASN A 355 13.50 -18.31 0.27
CA ASN A 355 13.69 -19.71 0.00
C ASN A 355 14.03 -20.44 1.31
N VAL A 356 13.14 -21.34 1.73
CA VAL A 356 13.24 -22.06 3.00
C VAL A 356 14.40 -23.06 3.02
N GLU A 357 14.76 -23.63 1.85
CA GLU A 357 15.81 -24.63 1.74
C GLU A 357 17.21 -23.99 1.76
N THR A 358 17.38 -22.87 1.05
CA THR A 358 18.66 -22.15 0.95
C THR A 358 18.86 -21.11 2.04
N ASN A 359 17.80 -20.75 2.77
CA ASN A 359 17.79 -19.73 3.81
C ASN A 359 18.19 -18.33 3.29
N ARG A 360 17.77 -18.00 2.07
CA ARG A 360 18.08 -16.73 1.41
C ARG A 360 16.81 -15.98 1.06
N CYS A 361 16.83 -14.66 1.23
CA CYS A 361 15.85 -13.78 0.62
C CYS A 361 16.18 -13.67 -0.87
N VAL A 362 15.27 -14.14 -1.71
CA VAL A 362 15.48 -14.22 -3.16
C VAL A 362 14.95 -12.96 -3.85
N ARG A 363 13.82 -12.42 -3.37
CA ARG A 363 13.20 -11.20 -3.91
C ARG A 363 12.60 -10.36 -2.78
N ILE A 364 12.56 -9.05 -3.00
CA ILE A 364 11.80 -8.09 -2.20
C ILE A 364 10.92 -7.29 -3.16
N LEU A 365 9.60 -7.52 -3.09
CA LEU A 365 8.62 -6.81 -3.91
C LEU A 365 8.12 -5.57 -3.16
N GLY A 366 7.82 -4.49 -3.88
CA GLY A 366 7.33 -3.24 -3.27
C GLY A 366 8.40 -2.49 -2.47
N LYS A 367 9.70 -2.75 -2.68
CA LYS A 367 10.76 -2.03 -1.95
C LYS A 367 10.74 -0.54 -2.22
N GLN A 368 10.42 -0.15 -3.45
CA GLN A 368 10.33 1.25 -3.86
C GLN A 368 9.00 1.91 -3.47
N GLU A 369 8.02 1.11 -3.05
CA GLU A 369 6.69 1.61 -2.69
C GLU A 369 6.64 2.06 -1.23
N ASN A 370 6.00 3.20 -0.97
CA ASN A 370 5.81 3.72 0.37
C ASN A 370 4.51 3.17 1.00
N ILE A 371 4.39 1.84 1.04
CA ILE A 371 3.25 1.14 1.64
C ILE A 371 3.75 0.07 2.62
N ARG A 372 3.15 0.03 3.81
CA ARG A 372 3.39 -1.05 4.78
C ARG A 372 2.39 -2.17 4.53
N VAL A 373 2.82 -3.18 3.78
CA VAL A 373 2.01 -4.36 3.45
C VAL A 373 1.74 -5.19 4.70
N VAL A 374 0.49 -5.53 4.99
CA VAL A 374 0.12 -6.29 6.20
C VAL A 374 -0.42 -7.67 5.84
N HIS A 375 -1.44 -7.75 4.98
CA HIS A 375 -2.03 -9.03 4.58
C HIS A 375 -1.69 -9.36 3.13
N LEU A 376 -1.40 -10.62 2.85
CA LEU A 376 -1.01 -11.15 1.55
C LEU A 376 -1.94 -12.29 1.14
N SER A 377 -2.23 -12.38 -0.15
CA SER A 377 -2.75 -13.57 -0.77
C SER A 377 -2.08 -13.78 -2.12
N LEU A 378 -1.76 -15.04 -2.43
CA LEU A 378 -1.04 -15.40 -3.63
C LEU A 378 -1.96 -16.18 -4.57
N PHE A 379 -1.88 -15.83 -5.85
CA PHE A 379 -2.48 -16.54 -6.97
C PHE A 379 -1.35 -17.03 -7.88
N GLN A 380 -1.21 -18.35 -8.07
CA GLN A 380 -0.20 -18.94 -8.98
C GLN A 380 -0.83 -19.72 -10.14
N GLY A 381 -2.15 -19.64 -10.29
CA GLY A 381 -2.91 -20.36 -11.30
C GLY A 381 -2.85 -19.76 -12.70
N VAL A 382 -3.30 -20.55 -13.67
CA VAL A 382 -3.76 -20.07 -14.98
C VAL A 382 -5.26 -19.88 -14.82
N ALA A 383 -5.79 -18.67 -15.02
CA ALA A 383 -7.22 -18.33 -14.90
C ALA A 383 -8.17 -19.14 -15.84
N LYS A 384 -7.61 -20.11 -16.59
CA LYS A 384 -8.28 -21.13 -17.39
C LYS A 384 -7.46 -22.41 -17.40
N ALA A 385 -7.82 -23.40 -16.57
CA ALA A 385 -7.47 -24.79 -16.85
C ALA A 385 -8.61 -25.73 -16.45
N MET A 386 -9.51 -26.00 -17.41
CA MET A 386 -10.03 -27.35 -17.55
C MET A 386 -8.89 -28.24 -18.07
N GLN A 387 -8.67 -29.35 -17.39
CA GLN A 387 -7.80 -30.51 -17.71
C GLN A 387 -6.29 -30.37 -17.43
N ALA A 388 -5.85 -31.21 -16.46
CA ALA A 388 -4.50 -31.68 -16.17
C ALA A 388 -3.36 -30.63 -16.18
N ALA A 389 -2.93 -30.21 -14.99
CA ALA A 389 -1.68 -29.47 -14.82
C ALA A 389 -0.50 -30.26 -15.43
N PRO A 390 0.26 -29.68 -16.38
CA PRO A 390 1.43 -30.36 -16.94
C PRO A 390 2.47 -30.61 -15.86
N THR A 391 3.13 -31.77 -15.89
CA THR A 391 4.17 -32.10 -14.91
C THR A 391 5.35 -31.14 -15.04
N ILE A 392 6.07 -30.93 -13.93
CA ILE A 392 7.19 -29.97 -13.86
C ILE A 392 8.29 -30.31 -14.89
N GLU A 393 8.52 -31.60 -15.12
CA GLU A 393 9.44 -32.13 -16.14
C GLU A 393 8.98 -31.80 -17.57
N MET A 394 7.67 -31.78 -17.83
CA MET A 394 7.11 -31.39 -19.12
C MET A 394 7.25 -29.89 -19.38
N LYS A 395 7.16 -29.04 -18.35
CA LYS A 395 7.39 -27.58 -18.48
C LYS A 395 8.87 -27.22 -18.62
N ALA A 396 9.77 -28.02 -18.05
CA ALA A 396 11.22 -27.85 -18.20
C ALA A 396 11.76 -28.32 -19.57
N SER A 397 10.96 -29.09 -20.31
CA SER A 397 11.23 -29.44 -21.70
C SER A 397 10.80 -28.27 -22.59
N ASP A 398 11.69 -27.76 -23.46
CA ASP A 398 11.44 -26.68 -24.42
C ASP A 398 10.44 -27.12 -25.53
N ASN A 399 9.22 -27.47 -25.15
CA ASN A 399 8.18 -27.90 -26.07
C ASN A 399 7.32 -26.70 -26.52
N PRO A 400 7.33 -26.32 -27.81
CA PRO A 400 6.58 -25.17 -28.33
C PRO A 400 5.07 -25.24 -28.12
N ALA A 401 4.48 -26.44 -27.95
CA ALA A 401 3.04 -26.61 -27.74
C ALA A 401 2.55 -26.17 -26.33
N LEU A 402 3.46 -26.16 -25.34
CA LEU A 402 3.17 -25.77 -23.94
C LEU A 402 3.37 -24.27 -23.69
N GLN A 403 3.96 -23.53 -24.64
CA GLN A 403 4.25 -22.09 -24.54
C GLN A 403 3.00 -21.18 -24.66
N SER A 404 1.82 -21.75 -24.93
CA SER A 404 0.60 -20.98 -25.23
C SER A 404 -0.17 -20.45 -24.02
N GLN A 405 0.23 -20.80 -22.79
CA GLN A 405 -0.39 -20.30 -21.57
C GLN A 405 0.66 -19.84 -20.56
N ASP A 406 1.07 -18.57 -20.67
CA ASP A 406 1.89 -17.96 -19.64
C ASP A 406 1.03 -17.69 -18.40
N PRO A 407 1.33 -18.33 -17.24
CA PRO A 407 0.66 -17.99 -16.00
C PRO A 407 1.05 -16.58 -15.57
N ASP A 408 0.06 -15.83 -15.09
CA ASP A 408 0.21 -14.49 -14.50
C ASP A 408 0.14 -14.57 -12.96
N PRO A 409 1.20 -15.05 -12.29
CA PRO A 409 1.20 -15.17 -10.84
C PRO A 409 1.11 -13.78 -10.23
N THR A 410 0.13 -13.62 -9.35
CA THR A 410 -0.26 -12.34 -8.80
C THR A 410 -0.30 -12.42 -7.29
N ILE A 411 0.37 -11.48 -6.62
CA ILE A 411 0.19 -11.26 -5.19
C ILE A 411 -0.77 -10.10 -5.02
N PHE A 412 -1.84 -10.37 -4.27
CA PHE A 412 -2.73 -9.35 -3.77
C PHE A 412 -2.38 -9.02 -2.33
N CYS A 413 -2.32 -7.75 -1.99
CA CYS A 413 -1.98 -7.37 -0.63
C CYS A 413 -2.71 -6.12 -0.13
N THR A 414 -2.93 -6.04 1.17
CA THR A 414 -3.45 -4.87 1.86
C THR A 414 -2.32 -4.10 2.55
N ALA A 415 -2.51 -2.80 2.75
CA ALA A 415 -1.55 -1.97 3.48
C ALA A 415 -2.15 -1.34 4.73
N PHE A 416 -1.29 -1.07 5.72
CA PHE A 416 -1.69 -0.48 6.99
C PHE A 416 -2.36 0.88 6.81
N LYS A 417 -3.56 1.05 7.38
CA LYS A 417 -4.40 2.27 7.30
C LYS A 417 -4.71 2.72 5.86
N LYS A 418 -4.71 1.80 4.89
CA LYS A 418 -5.10 2.10 3.51
C LYS A 418 -6.43 1.42 3.18
N ASN A 419 -7.32 2.15 2.53
CA ASN A 419 -8.57 1.67 1.96
C ASN A 419 -8.38 1.08 0.55
N ARG A 420 -7.17 0.62 0.24
CA ARG A 420 -6.80 0.05 -1.06
C ARG A 420 -6.10 -1.28 -0.88
N PHE A 421 -6.32 -2.17 -1.83
CA PHE A 421 -5.48 -3.35 -2.02
C PHE A 421 -4.68 -3.21 -3.31
N TYR A 422 -3.50 -3.81 -3.31
CA TYR A 422 -2.48 -3.65 -4.34
C TYR A 422 -2.23 -4.99 -5.01
N MET A 423 -1.96 -4.94 -6.31
CA MET A 423 -1.73 -6.10 -7.15
C MET A 423 -0.29 -6.08 -7.67
N PHE A 424 0.52 -7.05 -7.28
CA PHE A 424 1.88 -7.26 -7.76
C PHE A 424 1.89 -8.44 -8.74
N THR A 425 2.30 -8.19 -9.99
CA THR A 425 2.37 -9.20 -11.05
C THR A 425 3.82 -9.34 -11.54
N LYS A 426 4.02 -9.89 -12.73
CA LYS A 426 5.31 -9.86 -13.43
C LYS A 426 5.58 -8.53 -14.15
N ARG A 427 4.55 -7.73 -14.38
CA ARG A 427 4.60 -6.50 -15.19
C ARG A 427 4.85 -5.30 -14.29
N GLU A 428 5.81 -4.48 -14.67
CA GLU A 428 5.98 -3.15 -14.06
C GLU A 428 4.87 -2.21 -14.56
N PRO A 429 4.47 -1.21 -13.77
CA PRO A 429 3.47 -0.25 -14.18
C PRO A 429 3.93 0.52 -15.42
N VAL A 430 3.03 0.69 -16.40
CA VAL A 430 3.30 1.45 -17.63
C VAL A 430 3.52 2.92 -17.29
N ASP A 431 4.50 3.56 -17.96
CA ASP A 431 5.00 4.92 -17.67
C ASP A 431 3.85 5.92 -17.49
N THR A 432 3.70 6.48 -16.28
CA THR A 432 2.60 7.36 -15.82
C THR A 432 2.58 8.75 -16.46
N LYS A 433 3.12 8.89 -17.69
CA LYS A 433 3.18 10.15 -18.44
C LYS A 433 1.94 10.40 -19.30
N SER A 434 1.12 9.39 -19.54
CA SER A 434 -0.18 9.53 -20.20
C SER A 434 -1.29 9.75 -19.16
N ALA A 435 -2.08 10.81 -19.33
CA ALA A 435 -3.20 11.18 -18.45
C ALA A 435 -4.33 10.13 -18.35
N GLU A 436 -4.29 9.09 -19.18
CA GLU A 436 -5.32 8.04 -19.26
C GLU A 436 -4.99 6.76 -18.47
N SER A 437 -3.79 6.63 -17.88
CA SER A 437 -3.36 5.41 -17.19
C SER A 437 -2.89 5.68 -15.76
N ASP A 438 -3.81 6.11 -14.90
CA ASP A 438 -3.56 6.11 -13.46
C ASP A 438 -3.55 4.67 -12.94
N ARG A 439 -2.49 4.29 -12.21
CA ARG A 439 -2.33 2.96 -11.59
C ARG A 439 -3.36 2.71 -10.50
N ASP A 440 -3.89 3.79 -9.94
CA ASP A 440 -4.81 3.79 -8.82
C ASP A 440 -6.25 3.87 -9.32
N ILE A 441 -6.91 2.73 -9.42
CA ILE A 441 -8.25 2.63 -9.99
C ILE A 441 -9.29 3.15 -9.00
N PHE A 442 -10.06 4.15 -9.42
CA PHE A 442 -11.22 4.67 -8.71
C PHE A 442 -12.48 3.91 -9.12
N ASN A 443 -12.67 2.74 -8.53
CA ASN A 443 -13.84 1.88 -8.77
C ASN A 443 -15.06 2.24 -7.89
N GLU A 444 -14.91 3.13 -6.91
CA GLU A 444 -16.01 3.61 -6.07
C GLU A 444 -16.09 5.13 -6.11
N LYS A 445 -17.31 5.66 -6.02
CA LYS A 445 -17.51 7.09 -5.78
C LYS A 445 -16.96 7.41 -4.39
N PRO A 446 -16.00 8.34 -4.23
CA PRO A 446 -15.48 8.71 -2.93
C PRO A 446 -16.63 9.14 -2.00
N SER A 447 -16.52 8.81 -0.72
CA SER A 447 -17.52 9.24 0.27
C SER A 447 -17.58 10.77 0.33
N LYS A 448 -18.69 11.38 0.79
CA LYS A 448 -18.77 12.85 0.88
C LYS A 448 -17.65 13.42 1.77
N GLU A 449 -17.24 12.70 2.80
CA GLU A 449 -16.14 13.05 3.70
C GLU A 449 -14.78 12.95 2.99
N GLU A 450 -14.55 11.94 2.15
CA GLU A 450 -13.35 11.85 1.33
C GLU A 450 -13.36 12.82 0.15
N VAL A 451 -14.51 13.16 -0.42
CA VAL A 451 -14.63 14.27 -1.37
C VAL A 451 -14.24 15.54 -0.63
N MET A 452 -14.76 15.79 0.58
CA MET A 452 -14.39 16.96 1.38
C MET A 452 -12.90 16.95 1.78
N ALA A 453 -12.33 15.80 2.13
CA ALA A 453 -10.93 15.64 2.52
C ALA A 453 -9.97 15.69 1.31
N ALA A 454 -10.36 15.13 0.16
CA ALA A 454 -9.63 15.25 -1.11
C ALA A 454 -9.74 16.67 -1.67
N THR A 455 -10.87 17.36 -1.47
CA THR A 455 -11.00 18.80 -1.75
C THR A 455 -10.15 19.64 -0.78
N GLN A 456 -9.81 19.11 0.40
CA GLN A 456 -8.86 19.73 1.33
C GLN A 456 -7.39 19.37 1.05
N ALA A 457 -7.10 18.20 0.46
CA ALA A 457 -5.75 17.73 0.18
C ALA A 457 -5.25 18.11 -1.23
N GLU A 458 -6.13 18.21 -2.22
CA GLU A 458 -5.86 18.72 -3.57
C GLU A 458 -7.10 19.42 -4.13
N GLY A 459 -7.58 20.47 -3.45
CA GLY A 459 -8.25 21.55 -4.16
C GLY A 459 -7.24 22.21 -5.11
N PRO A 460 -7.65 22.81 -6.26
CA PRO A 460 -6.73 23.61 -7.06
C PRO A 460 -6.10 24.62 -6.11
N LYS A 461 -4.78 24.53 -5.86
CA LYS A 461 -4.09 25.31 -4.82
C LYS A 461 -4.61 26.74 -4.89
N ARG A 462 -5.44 27.17 -3.92
CA ARG A 462 -6.12 28.46 -4.04
C ARG A 462 -5.13 29.62 -4.11
N VAL A 463 -3.91 29.37 -3.66
CA VAL A 463 -2.72 30.21 -3.79
C VAL A 463 -1.74 29.62 -4.83
N SER A 464 -1.06 30.50 -5.56
CA SER A 464 0.07 30.15 -6.44
C SER A 464 1.20 31.13 -6.24
N ASP A 465 2.42 30.71 -6.55
CA ASP A 465 3.65 31.46 -6.40
C ASP A 465 3.91 32.37 -7.61
N SER A 466 3.14 32.22 -8.70
CA SER A 466 3.29 33.04 -9.91
C SER A 466 2.03 33.12 -10.76
N ALA A 467 1.88 34.24 -11.45
CA ALA A 467 0.79 34.46 -12.40
C ALA A 467 1.27 35.31 -13.60
N ILE A 468 0.49 35.31 -14.67
CA ILE A 468 0.72 36.11 -15.87
C ILE A 468 -0.54 36.93 -16.13
N ILE A 469 -0.40 38.25 -16.08
CA ILE A 469 -1.48 39.18 -16.43
C ILE A 469 -1.35 39.47 -17.92
N HIS A 470 -2.31 38.98 -18.72
CA HIS A 470 -2.39 39.27 -20.13
C HIS A 470 -3.14 40.59 -20.31
N THR A 471 -2.47 41.62 -20.82
CA THR A 471 -3.09 42.94 -21.06
C THR A 471 -3.19 43.20 -22.56
N THR A 472 -4.00 44.18 -22.97
CA THR A 472 -4.06 44.63 -24.37
C THR A 472 -2.72 45.18 -24.91
N MET A 473 -1.75 45.48 -24.03
CA MET A 473 -0.42 45.98 -24.40
C MET A 473 0.71 44.94 -24.26
N GLY A 474 0.39 43.71 -23.84
CA GLY A 474 1.34 42.61 -23.66
C GLY A 474 1.23 41.93 -22.29
N ASP A 475 2.12 40.97 -22.05
CA ASP A 475 2.08 40.11 -20.87
C ASP A 475 2.97 40.63 -19.74
N VAL A 476 2.45 40.59 -18.51
CA VAL A 476 3.18 40.94 -17.28
C VAL A 476 3.26 39.71 -16.40
N HIS A 477 4.48 39.16 -16.23
CA HIS A 477 4.72 38.01 -15.39
C HIS A 477 5.02 38.45 -13.96
N ILE A 478 4.28 37.93 -12.99
CA ILE A 478 4.41 38.29 -11.59
C ILE A 478 4.77 37.06 -10.74
N LYS A 479 5.63 37.28 -9.76
CA LYS A 479 5.87 36.36 -8.64
C LYS A 479 5.03 36.83 -7.45
N LEU A 480 4.34 35.90 -6.81
CA LEU A 480 3.46 36.14 -5.67
C LEU A 480 4.12 35.65 -4.38
N PHE A 481 3.65 36.14 -3.23
CA PHE A 481 4.21 35.84 -1.90
C PHE A 481 3.17 35.13 -0.99
N PRO A 482 2.77 33.89 -1.30
CA PRO A 482 1.68 33.20 -0.58
C PRO A 482 2.02 32.82 0.86
N VAL A 483 3.31 32.81 1.23
CA VAL A 483 3.76 32.47 2.59
C VAL A 483 3.59 33.67 3.51
N GLU A 484 3.96 34.86 3.04
CA GLU A 484 3.94 36.10 3.80
C GLU A 484 2.56 36.77 3.83
N CYS A 485 1.80 36.68 2.74
CA CYS A 485 0.46 37.28 2.60
C CYS A 485 -0.55 36.28 1.99
N PRO A 486 -0.89 35.22 2.75
CA PRO A 486 -1.72 34.12 2.27
C PRO A 486 -3.12 34.56 1.85
N LYS A 487 -3.80 35.44 2.59
CA LYS A 487 -5.16 35.88 2.24
C LYS A 487 -5.17 36.74 0.99
N THR A 488 -4.22 37.65 0.86
CA THR A 488 -4.09 38.54 -0.30
C THR A 488 -3.82 37.74 -1.57
N VAL A 489 -2.91 36.78 -1.51
CA VAL A 489 -2.58 35.93 -2.66
C VAL A 489 -3.72 34.97 -2.99
N GLU A 490 -4.45 34.45 -1.99
CA GLU A 490 -5.66 33.64 -2.22
C GLU A 490 -6.73 34.46 -2.94
N ASN A 491 -7.02 35.66 -2.44
CA ASN A 491 -7.98 36.59 -3.05
C ASN A 491 -7.62 36.88 -4.52
N PHE A 492 -6.37 37.25 -4.79
CA PHE A 492 -5.90 37.52 -6.15
C PHE A 492 -5.99 36.29 -7.07
N CYS A 493 -5.53 35.12 -6.61
CA CYS A 493 -5.49 33.91 -7.42
C CYS A 493 -6.90 33.37 -7.72
N VAL A 494 -7.81 33.42 -6.76
CA VAL A 494 -9.19 32.97 -6.94
C VAL A 494 -9.96 33.93 -7.86
N HIS A 495 -9.83 35.25 -7.68
CA HIS A 495 -10.41 36.23 -8.62
C HIS A 495 -9.87 36.05 -10.03
N SER A 496 -8.57 35.80 -10.18
CA SER A 496 -7.94 35.52 -11.47
C SER A 496 -8.51 34.27 -12.14
N ARG A 497 -8.64 33.16 -11.40
CA ARG A 497 -9.19 31.89 -11.93
C ARG A 497 -10.68 31.98 -12.26
N ASN A 498 -11.45 32.75 -11.49
CA ASN A 498 -12.86 32.99 -11.75
C ASN A 498 -13.08 33.93 -12.95
N GLY A 499 -12.01 34.47 -13.53
CA GLY A 499 -12.10 35.46 -14.61
C GLY A 499 -12.66 36.80 -14.14
N TYR A 500 -12.64 37.08 -12.84
CA TYR A 500 -13.16 38.32 -12.26
C TYR A 500 -12.48 39.53 -12.89
N TYR A 501 -11.15 39.50 -13.01
CA TYR A 501 -10.36 40.59 -13.61
C TYR A 501 -10.47 40.72 -15.13
N ASN A 502 -11.18 39.81 -15.82
CA ASN A 502 -11.27 39.87 -17.27
C ASN A 502 -12.00 41.16 -17.69
N SER A 503 -11.48 41.82 -18.73
CA SER A 503 -11.92 43.12 -19.24
C SER A 503 -11.81 44.29 -18.26
N HIS A 504 -11.17 44.13 -17.10
CA HIS A 504 -10.97 45.24 -16.17
C HIS A 504 -9.97 46.25 -16.74
N ILE A 505 -10.33 47.53 -16.66
CA ILE A 505 -9.47 48.60 -17.17
C ILE A 505 -8.45 49.08 -16.14
N PHE A 506 -7.34 49.62 -16.61
CA PHE A 506 -6.44 50.44 -15.80
C PHE A 506 -7.05 51.84 -15.64
N HIS A 507 -7.97 51.97 -14.68
CA HIS A 507 -8.77 53.18 -14.49
C HIS A 507 -7.99 54.36 -13.93
N ARG A 508 -6.80 54.13 -13.36
CA ARG A 508 -5.93 55.16 -12.82
C ARG A 508 -4.47 54.87 -13.13
N VAL A 509 -3.81 55.81 -13.81
CA VAL A 509 -2.42 55.71 -14.26
C VAL A 509 -1.70 57.02 -13.96
N ILE A 510 -0.72 56.98 -13.06
CA ILE A 510 0.05 58.17 -12.68
C ILE A 510 1.50 57.98 -13.14
N LYS A 511 1.92 58.82 -14.10
CA LYS A 511 3.25 58.77 -14.69
C LYS A 511 4.33 58.95 -13.62
N GLY A 512 5.25 57.99 -13.54
CA GLY A 512 6.34 58.00 -12.56
C GLY A 512 5.92 57.61 -11.15
N PHE A 513 4.73 57.04 -10.98
CA PHE A 513 4.26 56.54 -9.68
C PHE A 513 3.75 55.10 -9.77
N MET A 514 2.55 54.88 -10.30
CA MET A 514 1.92 53.55 -10.36
C MET A 514 0.83 53.46 -11.43
N ILE A 515 0.47 52.22 -11.76
CA ILE A 515 -0.71 51.85 -12.56
C ILE A 515 -1.67 51.04 -11.68
N GLN A 516 -2.95 51.39 -11.65
CA GLN A 516 -3.97 50.78 -10.79
C GLN A 516 -5.12 50.19 -11.61
N THR A 517 -5.60 49.02 -11.17
CA THR A 517 -6.66 48.25 -11.81
C THR A 517 -7.41 47.41 -10.76
N GLY A 518 -8.28 46.50 -11.20
CA GLY A 518 -9.01 45.58 -10.33
C GLY A 518 -10.36 46.09 -9.82
N ASP A 519 -10.87 47.19 -10.36
CA ASP A 519 -12.25 47.67 -10.12
C ASP A 519 -13.16 47.29 -11.32
N PRO A 520 -14.23 46.49 -11.12
CA PRO A 520 -15.19 46.14 -12.16
C PRO A 520 -15.92 47.34 -12.77
N THR A 521 -16.12 48.40 -11.99
CA THR A 521 -16.82 49.62 -12.45
C THR A 521 -15.89 50.58 -13.19
N GLY A 522 -14.57 50.43 -13.03
CA GLY A 522 -13.56 51.31 -13.61
C GLY A 522 -13.61 52.76 -13.09
N THR A 523 -14.16 52.98 -11.89
CA THR A 523 -14.33 54.29 -11.26
C THR A 523 -13.34 54.55 -10.11
N GLY A 524 -12.70 53.51 -9.61
CA GLY A 524 -11.86 53.49 -8.41
C GLY A 524 -12.63 53.24 -7.10
N MET A 525 -13.96 53.17 -7.14
CA MET A 525 -14.82 53.02 -5.96
C MET A 525 -15.43 51.62 -5.81
N GLY A 526 -15.30 50.76 -6.82
CA GLY A 526 -15.87 49.41 -6.81
C GLY A 526 -14.85 48.31 -6.54
N GLY A 527 -15.37 47.08 -6.40
CA GLY A 527 -14.56 45.89 -6.19
C GLY A 527 -14.66 45.35 -4.77
N GLU A 528 -14.78 44.03 -4.66
CA GLU A 528 -14.92 43.32 -3.40
C GLU A 528 -13.98 42.11 -3.37
N SER A 529 -13.61 41.65 -2.18
CA SER A 529 -12.83 40.42 -2.04
C SER A 529 -13.66 39.18 -2.40
N ILE A 530 -12.99 38.03 -2.53
CA ILE A 530 -13.64 36.73 -2.76
C ILE A 530 -14.60 36.33 -1.62
N TRP A 531 -14.55 37.03 -0.49
CA TRP A 531 -15.41 36.80 0.68
C TRP A 531 -16.64 37.75 0.74
N GLY A 532 -16.87 38.56 -0.30
CA GLY A 532 -18.05 39.44 -0.40
C GLY A 532 -17.98 40.72 0.44
N GLY A 533 -16.77 41.21 0.72
CA GLY A 533 -16.52 42.41 1.50
C GLY A 533 -15.04 42.82 1.50
N GLU A 534 -14.63 43.64 2.45
CA GLU A 534 -13.23 44.03 2.66
C GLU A 534 -12.48 43.04 3.58
N PHE A 535 -11.15 42.97 3.49
CA PHE A 535 -10.32 42.14 4.36
C PHE A 535 -9.06 42.87 4.89
N GLU A 536 -8.46 42.29 5.93
CA GLU A 536 -7.34 42.84 6.68
C GLU A 536 -6.04 43.02 5.87
N ASP A 537 -5.15 43.90 6.34
CA ASP A 537 -3.81 44.09 5.75
C ASP A 537 -2.81 43.04 6.24
N GLU A 538 -1.94 42.56 5.34
CA GLU A 538 -0.90 41.57 5.64
C GLU A 538 0.50 42.19 5.45
N PHE A 539 0.94 42.98 6.44
CA PHE A 539 2.27 43.60 6.40
C PHE A 539 3.37 42.64 6.88
N HIS A 540 4.40 42.43 6.08
CA HIS A 540 5.55 41.59 6.44
C HIS A 540 6.85 42.38 6.37
N ALA A 541 7.78 42.18 7.33
CA ALA A 541 9.00 43.00 7.46
C ALA A 541 9.93 42.97 6.22
N THR A 542 9.93 41.85 5.49
CA THR A 542 10.75 41.63 4.28
C THR A 542 10.12 42.19 3.01
N LEU A 543 8.83 42.53 3.04
CA LEU A 543 8.08 43.01 1.88
C LEU A 543 7.92 44.53 1.96
N ARG A 544 8.62 45.23 1.07
CA ARG A 544 8.69 46.69 1.02
C ARG A 544 8.55 47.18 -0.41
N HIS A 545 8.15 48.43 -0.58
CA HIS A 545 8.14 49.17 -1.84
C HIS A 545 9.52 49.79 -2.12
N ASP A 546 10.59 49.05 -1.85
CA ASP A 546 11.98 49.47 -2.03
C ASP A 546 12.42 49.49 -3.50
N ARG A 547 11.63 48.88 -4.38
CA ARG A 547 11.94 48.68 -5.80
C ARG A 547 10.74 48.97 -6.69
N PRO A 548 10.96 49.39 -7.95
CA PRO A 548 9.88 49.47 -8.93
C PRO A 548 9.31 48.08 -9.24
N TYR A 549 8.12 48.07 -9.81
CA TYR A 549 7.38 46.87 -10.24
C TYR A 549 6.96 45.93 -9.10
N THR A 550 6.68 46.51 -7.94
CA THR A 550 6.05 45.88 -6.78
C THR A 550 4.53 45.93 -6.94
N LEU A 551 3.88 44.78 -6.74
CA LEU A 551 2.42 44.63 -6.70
C LEU A 551 1.92 44.78 -5.27
N SER A 552 0.94 45.67 -5.09
CA SER A 552 0.33 45.92 -3.79
C SER A 552 -1.17 46.18 -3.89
N MET A 553 -1.89 45.88 -2.81
CA MET A 553 -3.34 46.11 -2.74
C MET A 553 -3.67 47.61 -2.69
N ALA A 554 -4.68 48.03 -3.45
CA ALA A 554 -5.27 49.36 -3.31
C ALA A 554 -6.38 49.29 -2.26
N ASN A 555 -6.23 50.08 -1.20
CA ASN A 555 -7.16 50.16 -0.07
C ASN A 555 -7.57 51.62 0.18
N ALA A 556 -8.72 51.82 0.83
CA ALA A 556 -9.24 53.14 1.20
C ALA A 556 -8.87 53.55 2.65
N GLY A 557 -8.05 52.74 3.31
CA GLY A 557 -7.66 52.86 4.72
C GLY A 557 -7.22 51.50 5.29
N PRO A 558 -6.76 51.45 6.54
CA PRO A 558 -6.33 50.21 7.18
C PRO A 558 -7.44 49.15 7.17
N GLY A 559 -7.13 47.95 6.69
CA GLY A 559 -8.02 46.78 6.69
C GLY A 559 -9.16 46.81 5.66
N THR A 560 -9.03 47.63 4.60
CA THR A 560 -10.06 47.81 3.57
C THR A 560 -9.67 47.18 2.21
N ASN A 561 -8.97 46.05 2.23
CA ASN A 561 -8.55 45.39 0.99
C ASN A 561 -9.75 44.76 0.28
N GLY A 562 -9.91 45.05 -1.02
CA GLY A 562 -10.98 44.48 -1.87
C GLY A 562 -10.41 43.64 -3.01
N SER A 563 -10.72 44.00 -4.25
CA SER A 563 -10.14 43.40 -5.46
C SER A 563 -9.12 44.28 -6.17
N GLN A 564 -9.07 45.57 -5.86
CA GLN A 564 -8.19 46.53 -6.52
C GLN A 564 -6.72 46.36 -6.12
N PHE A 565 -5.82 46.49 -7.09
CA PHE A 565 -4.37 46.46 -6.87
C PHE A 565 -3.65 47.42 -7.81
N PHE A 566 -2.41 47.75 -7.46
CA PHE A 566 -1.55 48.59 -8.28
C PHE A 566 -0.14 48.01 -8.44
N ILE A 567 0.53 48.45 -9.50
CA ILE A 567 1.95 48.16 -9.78
C ILE A 567 2.70 49.49 -9.78
N ASN A 568 3.68 49.66 -8.89
CA ASN A 568 4.51 50.87 -8.88
C ASN A 568 5.56 50.82 -10.02
N VAL A 569 5.98 51.98 -10.52
CA VAL A 569 7.04 52.09 -11.55
C VAL A 569 8.33 52.73 -11.01
N VAL A 570 8.29 53.22 -9.78
CA VAL A 570 9.42 53.74 -9.01
C VAL A 570 9.36 53.18 -7.59
N PRO A 571 10.46 53.19 -6.81
CA PRO A 571 10.40 52.92 -5.37
C PRO A 571 9.43 53.89 -4.67
N THR A 572 8.55 53.36 -3.82
CA THR A 572 7.52 54.14 -3.11
C THR A 572 7.49 53.82 -1.60
N PRO A 573 8.58 54.06 -0.83
CA PRO A 573 8.68 53.63 0.57
C PRO A 573 7.62 54.22 1.51
N TRP A 574 7.01 55.36 1.14
CA TRP A 574 5.94 55.99 1.92
C TRP A 574 4.61 55.20 1.94
N LEU A 575 4.52 54.14 1.13
CA LEU A 575 3.41 53.17 1.10
C LEU A 575 3.66 51.95 1.99
N ASP A 576 4.87 51.79 2.55
CA ASP A 576 5.20 50.69 3.43
C ASP A 576 4.33 50.71 4.69
N ASN A 577 3.83 49.53 5.09
CA ASN A 577 2.86 49.35 6.18
C ASN A 577 1.54 50.14 6.01
N LYS A 578 1.22 50.56 4.78
CA LYS A 578 -0.09 51.13 4.41
C LYS A 578 -0.80 50.29 3.35
N HIS A 579 -0.03 49.72 2.43
CA HIS A 579 -0.53 48.84 1.37
C HIS A 579 0.16 47.49 1.43
N THR A 580 -0.63 46.41 1.39
CA THR A 580 -0.13 45.04 1.44
C THR A 580 0.63 44.72 0.16
N VAL A 581 1.93 44.46 0.27
CA VAL A 581 2.79 44.00 -0.84
C VAL A 581 2.61 42.50 -0.99
N PHE A 582 2.13 42.03 -2.14
CA PHE A 582 1.81 40.61 -2.35
C PHE A 582 2.46 39.98 -3.59
N GLY A 583 3.17 40.78 -4.39
CA GLY A 583 3.93 40.25 -5.51
C GLY A 583 4.92 41.24 -6.11
N ARG A 584 5.68 40.77 -7.09
CA ARG A 584 6.62 41.57 -7.89
C ARG A 584 6.65 41.11 -9.34
N THR A 585 6.75 42.05 -10.26
CA THR A 585 6.94 41.73 -11.69
C THR A 585 8.33 41.14 -11.92
N THR A 586 8.37 40.01 -12.63
CA THR A 586 9.59 39.29 -12.99
C THR A 586 9.93 39.42 -14.47
N LYS A 587 8.93 39.55 -15.34
CA LYS A 587 9.08 39.82 -16.80
C LYS A 587 7.94 40.71 -17.28
N GLY A 588 8.14 41.45 -18.36
CA GLY A 588 7.14 42.42 -18.87
C GLY A 588 7.19 43.78 -18.18
N MET A 589 8.35 44.15 -17.61
CA MET A 589 8.55 45.48 -17.01
C MET A 589 8.39 46.60 -18.05
N GLU A 590 8.80 46.37 -19.30
CA GLU A 590 8.57 47.31 -20.40
C GLU A 590 7.08 47.55 -20.68
N VAL A 591 6.21 46.55 -20.46
CA VAL A 591 4.75 46.68 -20.64
C VAL A 591 4.18 47.58 -19.56
N VAL A 592 4.52 47.34 -18.30
CA VAL A 592 4.13 48.21 -17.17
C VAL A 592 4.60 49.64 -17.39
N GLN A 593 5.84 49.82 -17.84
CA GLN A 593 6.41 51.13 -18.13
C GLN A 593 5.69 51.84 -19.29
N ARG A 594 5.29 51.08 -20.33
CA ARG A 594 4.54 51.62 -21.47
C ARG A 594 3.17 52.09 -21.05
N ILE A 595 2.43 51.28 -20.28
CA ILE A 595 1.12 51.64 -19.71
C ILE A 595 1.27 52.93 -18.88
N SER A 596 2.29 53.02 -18.02
CA SER A 596 2.52 54.20 -17.18
C SER A 596 2.82 55.50 -17.96
N ASN A 597 3.23 55.42 -19.22
CA ASN A 597 3.61 56.57 -20.04
C ASN A 597 2.51 57.07 -20.98
N LEU A 598 1.32 56.47 -20.92
CA LEU A 598 0.20 56.86 -21.78
C LEU A 598 -0.35 58.24 -21.42
N LYS A 599 -1.02 58.86 -22.40
CA LYS A 599 -1.72 60.12 -22.20
C LYS A 599 -2.94 59.85 -21.32
N VAL A 600 -3.00 60.53 -20.19
CA VAL A 600 -4.09 60.47 -19.23
C VAL A 600 -4.80 61.81 -19.14
N ASN A 601 -6.06 61.81 -18.74
CA ASN A 601 -6.79 63.03 -18.41
C ASN A 601 -6.21 63.63 -17.12
N PRO A 602 -5.66 64.86 -17.13
CA PRO A 602 -5.02 65.46 -15.96
C PRO A 602 -5.93 65.66 -14.76
N LYS A 603 -7.26 65.62 -14.94
CA LYS A 603 -8.23 65.78 -13.84
C LYS A 603 -8.60 64.47 -13.14
N THR A 604 -8.43 63.33 -13.81
CA THR A 604 -8.93 62.03 -13.32
C THR A 604 -7.88 60.93 -13.33
N ASP A 605 -6.66 61.20 -13.82
CA ASP A 605 -5.58 60.23 -14.02
C ASP A 605 -5.99 59.00 -14.86
N LYS A 606 -7.11 59.08 -15.59
CA LYS A 606 -7.63 57.99 -16.42
C LYS A 606 -7.03 58.08 -17.83
N PRO A 607 -6.49 56.99 -18.40
CA PRO A 607 -6.05 56.95 -19.80
C PRO A 607 -7.13 57.38 -20.80
N TYR A 608 -6.74 58.06 -21.88
CA TYR A 608 -7.66 58.37 -22.99
C TYR A 608 -8.00 57.13 -23.82
N GLU A 609 -7.06 56.19 -23.93
CA GLU A 609 -7.25 54.89 -24.55
C GLU A 609 -7.32 53.85 -23.44
N ASP A 610 -8.43 53.11 -23.39
CA ASP A 610 -8.64 52.09 -22.37
C ASP A 610 -7.67 50.92 -22.58
N ILE A 611 -6.95 50.58 -21.53
CA ILE A 611 -6.10 49.38 -21.44
C ILE A 611 -6.84 48.44 -20.52
N SER A 612 -7.03 47.20 -20.95
CA SER A 612 -7.72 46.20 -20.15
C SER A 612 -6.87 44.96 -19.94
N ILE A 613 -7.21 44.24 -18.87
CA ILE A 613 -6.77 42.88 -18.63
C ILE A 613 -7.63 41.96 -19.50
N ILE A 614 -7.00 41.15 -20.34
CA ILE A 614 -7.67 40.14 -21.16
C ILE A 614 -8.06 38.97 -20.24
N ASN A 615 -7.07 38.41 -19.55
CA ASN A 615 -7.23 37.42 -18.50
C ASN A 615 -5.96 37.35 -17.63
N ILE A 616 -6.03 36.58 -16.53
CA ILE A 616 -4.87 36.30 -15.69
C ILE A 616 -4.68 34.79 -15.58
N THR A 617 -3.54 34.30 -16.04
CA THR A 617 -3.17 32.89 -15.96
C THR A 617 -2.39 32.65 -14.66
N VAL A 618 -2.99 31.92 -13.72
CA VAL A 618 -2.34 31.51 -12.46
C VAL A 618 -1.62 30.17 -12.68
N LYS A 619 -0.34 30.07 -12.31
CA LYS A 619 0.48 28.87 -12.56
C LYS A 619 0.31 27.76 -11.52
#